data_AF-A0A5B1LFY8-F1
#
_entry.id   AF-A0A5B1LFY8-F1
#
_cell.length_a   1.000
_cell.length_b   1.000
_cell.length_c   1.000
_cell.angle_alpha   90.00
_cell.angle_beta   90.00
_cell.angle_gamma   90.00
#
_symmetry.space_group_name_H-M   'P 1'
#
loop_
_entity.id
_entity.type
_entity.pdbx_description
1 polymer ?
#
loop_
_entity_poly.entity_id
_entity_poly.type
_entity_poly.pdbx_seq_one_letter_code
_entity_poly.pdbx_strand_id
1 'polypeptide(L)'
;MELHESLYALGQSQGRELFNDADSFRGALDDYLDEDSATTGDINLLVDAVRLGAFQAMTTMLDSGADSDRAVSEAGARLARDRGSADVGGAMWALAVLGYAIGKVNDQQVRRYRTQHASSPAPPPAGPATMLPPTGLPSPGQPPMTSPGAPPPMSPPGPSAPAPAPTAPVWPSSGSSAPSYSPPPSAGAPSPVGAGSYGAPPPAATQTFSPYGQPPPAKKRKLWPIVVGVVAGVVLVGGGVVTVVALSGDDKKDPDDPKKSDSSATSDPTSEGPDVSFDALNTRYASLATMVTSGLDSCAAGTPQSGQTEKIECTFPQGTMVLTTYASDAELTAARRRHLNTAEGTIVSDVDSGAYYRFDPTTADPESTAAALVYWDSAAGKQSAEVTGSTGVSADQLDQTFEAVSATVTPPDGPTDLAVKDFNTLFGIVNCRRIPTETGGETEESECRRSGRRTWVGRFDKGADLRRYRTNAKTLTNQDGRLVVDYWYNDDNSNGQQDDDEPEQGKIYGYVEEQDSGSSFGVLYIDDFDCGCYLQMYDKGQGDPEKLYKLIF
;
A
#
# COMPACT_ATOMS: atom_id res chain seq x y z
N MET A 1 -1.18 -14.30 7.46
CA MET A 1 -0.96 -13.80 6.09
C MET A 1 -2.00 -14.47 5.23
N GLU A 2 -2.78 -13.69 4.49
CA GLU A 2 -3.77 -14.25 3.58
C GLU A 2 -3.07 -14.88 2.37
N LEU A 3 -3.69 -15.87 1.72
CA LEU A 3 -3.07 -16.61 0.61
C LEU A 3 -2.57 -15.70 -0.52
N HIS A 4 -3.32 -14.64 -0.86
CA HIS A 4 -2.92 -13.70 -1.92
C HIS A 4 -1.70 -12.84 -1.54
N GLU A 5 -1.53 -12.49 -0.26
CA GLU A 5 -0.34 -11.81 0.24
C GLU A 5 0.89 -12.72 0.15
N SER A 6 0.73 -14.00 0.53
CA SER A 6 1.80 -15.00 0.40
C SER A 6 2.21 -15.18 -1.06
N LEU A 7 1.26 -15.20 -2.00
CA LEU A 7 1.55 -15.32 -3.43
C LEU A 7 2.19 -14.06 -4.02
N TYR A 8 1.82 -12.88 -3.53
CA TYR A 8 2.50 -11.63 -3.89
C TYR A 8 3.96 -11.65 -3.46
N ALA A 9 4.25 -12.06 -2.22
CA ALA A 9 5.62 -12.23 -1.73
C ALA A 9 6.40 -13.31 -2.50
N LEU A 10 5.74 -14.42 -2.87
CA LEU A 10 6.33 -15.46 -3.72
C LEU A 10 6.70 -14.89 -5.11
N GLY A 11 5.82 -14.13 -5.74
CA GLY A 11 6.07 -13.49 -7.03
C GLY A 11 7.19 -12.45 -6.99
N GLN A 12 7.37 -11.75 -5.87
CA GLN A 12 8.52 -10.86 -5.67
C GLN A 12 9.84 -11.62 -5.52
N SER A 13 9.85 -12.72 -4.77
CA SER A 13 11.09 -13.46 -4.46
C SER A 13 11.57 -14.36 -5.61
N GLN A 14 10.66 -15.03 -6.33
CA GLN A 14 10.99 -15.96 -7.41
C GLN A 14 10.80 -15.36 -8.81
N GLY A 15 10.26 -14.15 -8.90
CA GLY A 15 9.95 -13.47 -10.15
C GLY A 15 8.56 -13.81 -10.68
N ARG A 16 7.93 -12.84 -11.36
CA ARG A 16 6.55 -12.94 -11.85
C ARG A 16 6.38 -13.95 -12.98
N GLU A 17 7.47 -14.33 -13.64
CA GLU A 17 7.49 -15.38 -14.68
C GLU A 17 7.11 -16.76 -14.11
N LEU A 18 7.22 -16.96 -12.79
CA LEU A 18 6.75 -18.18 -12.13
C LEU A 18 5.28 -18.49 -12.46
N PHE A 19 4.44 -17.47 -12.59
CA PHE A 19 3.01 -17.63 -12.88
C PHE A 19 2.71 -17.97 -14.35
N ASN A 20 3.74 -18.09 -15.21
CA ASN A 20 3.59 -18.49 -16.61
C ASN A 20 3.81 -19.99 -16.85
N ASP A 21 4.29 -20.72 -15.83
CA ASP A 21 4.50 -22.18 -15.89
C ASP A 21 3.83 -22.88 -14.71
N ALA A 22 2.81 -23.68 -15.00
CA ALA A 22 2.01 -24.34 -13.98
C ALA A 22 2.81 -25.36 -13.15
N ASP A 23 3.80 -26.02 -13.74
CA ASP A 23 4.59 -27.04 -13.06
C ASP A 23 5.58 -26.40 -12.08
N SER A 24 6.30 -25.36 -12.54
CA SER A 24 7.16 -24.54 -11.67
C SER A 24 6.36 -23.86 -10.57
N PHE A 25 5.19 -23.30 -10.91
CA PHE A 25 4.31 -22.67 -9.93
C PHE A 25 3.84 -23.67 -8.87
N ARG A 26 3.43 -24.88 -9.26
CA ARG A 26 3.00 -25.92 -8.32
C ARG A 26 4.11 -26.30 -7.34
N GLY A 27 5.34 -26.47 -7.82
CA GLY A 27 6.50 -26.78 -6.98
C GLY A 27 6.79 -25.66 -5.99
N ALA A 28 6.77 -24.41 -6.46
CA ALA A 28 6.97 -23.25 -5.59
C ALA A 28 5.88 -23.09 -4.51
N LEU A 29 4.63 -23.46 -4.81
CA LEU A 29 3.56 -23.47 -3.80
C LEU A 29 3.81 -24.51 -2.71
N ASP A 30 4.31 -25.70 -3.05
CA ASP A 30 4.64 -26.75 -2.07
C ASP A 30 5.78 -26.34 -1.14
N ASP A 31 6.75 -25.58 -1.65
CA ASP A 31 7.91 -25.14 -0.85
C ASP A 31 7.62 -23.90 -0.01
N TYR A 32 6.69 -23.04 -0.45
CA TYR A 32 6.47 -21.71 0.13
C TYR A 32 5.26 -21.62 1.06
N LEU A 33 4.22 -22.43 0.86
CA LEU A 33 3.00 -22.38 1.65
C LEU A 33 3.07 -23.34 2.84
N ASP A 34 2.68 -22.85 4.01
CA ASP A 34 2.42 -23.71 5.17
C ASP A 34 1.26 -24.67 4.87
N GLU A 35 1.31 -25.91 5.38
CA GLU A 35 0.33 -26.98 5.09
C GLU A 35 -1.14 -26.58 5.34
N ASP A 36 -1.39 -25.62 6.23
CA ASP A 36 -2.73 -25.15 6.62
C ASP A 36 -3.14 -23.81 5.97
N SER A 37 -2.29 -23.20 5.14
CA SER A 37 -2.53 -21.86 4.59
C SER A 37 -3.51 -21.83 3.42
N ALA A 38 -3.69 -22.96 2.73
CA ALA A 38 -4.63 -23.14 1.62
C ALA A 38 -5.12 -24.59 1.56
N THR A 39 -6.37 -24.79 1.13
CA THR A 39 -6.85 -26.16 0.90
C THR A 39 -6.21 -26.74 -0.36
N THR A 40 -6.13 -28.07 -0.45
CA THR A 40 -5.70 -28.74 -1.70
C THR A 40 -6.57 -28.35 -2.90
N GLY A 41 -7.86 -28.03 -2.67
CA GLY A 41 -8.76 -27.55 -3.71
C GLY A 41 -8.36 -26.18 -4.26
N ASP A 42 -8.02 -25.26 -3.36
CA ASP A 42 -7.56 -23.90 -3.70
C ASP A 42 -6.25 -23.93 -4.48
N ILE A 43 -5.28 -24.72 -4.02
CA ILE A 43 -3.98 -24.89 -4.70
C ILE A 43 -4.18 -25.42 -6.12
N ASN A 44 -4.99 -26.47 -6.28
CA ASN A 44 -5.30 -27.02 -7.60
C ASN A 44 -6.00 -26.01 -8.51
N LEU A 45 -6.88 -25.18 -7.95
CA LEU A 45 -7.59 -24.16 -8.72
C LEU A 45 -6.67 -23.03 -9.20
N LEU A 46 -5.72 -22.60 -8.38
CA LEU A 46 -4.70 -21.62 -8.77
C LEU A 46 -3.79 -22.18 -9.87
N VAL A 47 -3.32 -23.42 -9.71
CA VAL A 47 -2.48 -24.08 -10.72
C VAL A 47 -3.24 -24.31 -12.03
N ASP A 48 -4.54 -24.65 -11.96
CA ASP A 48 -5.41 -24.79 -13.13
C ASP A 48 -5.59 -23.49 -13.89
N ALA A 49 -5.68 -22.36 -13.18
CA ALA A 49 -5.80 -21.05 -13.80
C ALA A 49 -4.58 -20.70 -14.69
N VAL A 50 -3.38 -21.11 -14.26
CA VAL A 50 -2.15 -20.98 -15.06
C VAL A 50 -2.12 -22.02 -16.17
N ARG A 51 -2.32 -23.30 -15.83
CA ARG A 51 -2.24 -24.44 -16.75
C ARG A 51 -3.18 -24.34 -17.95
N LEU A 52 -4.40 -23.83 -17.73
CA LEU A 52 -5.42 -23.67 -18.76
C LEU A 52 -5.31 -22.31 -19.49
N GLY A 53 -4.32 -21.48 -19.16
CA GLY A 53 -4.08 -20.19 -19.81
C GLY A 53 -5.10 -19.11 -19.46
N ALA A 54 -5.95 -19.31 -18.44
CA ALA A 54 -6.92 -18.32 -18.01
C ALA A 54 -6.23 -17.08 -17.39
N PHE A 55 -5.16 -17.30 -16.62
CA PHE A 55 -4.34 -16.22 -16.08
C PHE A 55 -3.68 -15.38 -17.19
N GLN A 56 -3.12 -16.02 -18.21
CA GLN A 56 -2.53 -15.33 -19.37
C GLN A 56 -3.58 -14.53 -20.16
N ALA A 57 -4.79 -15.06 -20.30
CA ALA A 57 -5.88 -14.33 -20.94
C ALA A 57 -6.28 -13.08 -20.12
N MET A 58 -6.38 -13.21 -18.79
CA MET A 58 -6.67 -12.10 -17.89
C MET A 58 -5.61 -10.99 -17.97
N THR A 59 -4.34 -11.36 -17.90
CA THR A 59 -3.22 -10.39 -18.00
C THR A 59 -3.21 -9.68 -19.34
N THR A 60 -3.47 -10.37 -20.44
CA THR A 60 -3.60 -9.76 -21.77
C THR A 60 -4.72 -8.70 -21.82
N MET A 61 -5.86 -8.95 -21.16
CA MET A 61 -6.95 -7.96 -21.05
C MET A 61 -6.52 -6.75 -20.22
N LEU A 62 -5.90 -6.97 -19.06
CA LEU A 62 -5.42 -5.91 -18.18
C LEU A 62 -4.36 -5.03 -18.85
N ASP A 63 -3.43 -5.64 -19.60
CA ASP A 63 -2.39 -4.92 -20.35
C ASP A 63 -2.96 -4.14 -21.54
N SER A 64 -4.14 -4.55 -22.03
CA SER A 64 -4.91 -3.80 -23.03
C SER A 64 -5.75 -2.67 -22.41
N GLY A 65 -5.65 -2.43 -21.10
CA GLY A 65 -6.38 -1.39 -20.38
C GLY A 65 -7.81 -1.78 -19.98
N ALA A 66 -8.14 -3.07 -19.94
CA ALA A 66 -9.43 -3.51 -19.41
C ALA A 66 -9.51 -3.27 -17.90
N ASP A 67 -10.71 -2.94 -17.42
CA ASP A 67 -11.04 -2.91 -15.99
C ASP A 67 -10.77 -4.28 -15.33
N SER A 68 -10.21 -4.26 -14.12
CA SER A 68 -9.77 -5.48 -13.44
C SER A 68 -10.92 -6.39 -13.01
N ASP A 69 -12.06 -5.84 -12.58
CA ASP A 69 -13.25 -6.63 -12.22
C ASP A 69 -13.79 -7.35 -13.46
N ARG A 70 -13.82 -6.65 -14.60
CA ARG A 70 -14.21 -7.23 -15.88
C ARG A 70 -13.25 -8.32 -16.36
N ALA A 71 -11.94 -8.07 -16.32
CA ALA A 71 -10.94 -9.04 -16.76
C ALA A 71 -10.98 -10.32 -15.92
N VAL A 72 -11.07 -10.20 -14.59
CA VAL A 72 -11.22 -11.33 -13.67
C VAL A 72 -12.51 -12.11 -13.95
N SER A 73 -13.63 -11.40 -14.12
CA SER A 73 -14.94 -12.02 -14.38
C SER A 73 -14.95 -12.81 -15.69
N GLU A 74 -14.48 -12.22 -16.79
CA GLU A 74 -14.46 -12.87 -18.11
C GLU A 74 -13.52 -14.08 -18.15
N ALA A 75 -12.30 -13.95 -17.62
CA ALA A 75 -11.34 -15.05 -17.59
C ALA A 75 -11.76 -16.14 -16.58
N GLY A 76 -12.39 -15.78 -15.46
CA GLY A 76 -12.86 -16.72 -14.44
C GLY A 76 -14.02 -17.56 -14.95
N ALA A 77 -14.98 -16.95 -15.64
CA ALA A 77 -16.06 -17.67 -16.31
C ALA A 77 -15.54 -18.65 -17.38
N ARG A 78 -14.47 -18.27 -18.11
CA ARG A 78 -13.80 -19.15 -19.05
C ARG A 78 -13.11 -20.32 -18.34
N LEU A 79 -12.36 -20.06 -17.27
CA LEU A 79 -11.68 -21.09 -16.49
C LEU A 79 -12.67 -22.13 -15.93
N ALA A 80 -13.81 -21.70 -15.38
CA ALA A 80 -14.85 -22.61 -14.88
C ALA A 80 -15.37 -23.53 -15.99
N ARG A 81 -15.59 -22.99 -17.20
CA ARG A 81 -16.01 -23.77 -18.38
C ARG A 81 -14.94 -24.76 -18.81
N ASP A 82 -13.69 -24.33 -18.90
CA ASP A 82 -12.57 -25.16 -19.36
C ASP A 82 -12.28 -26.30 -18.35
N ARG A 83 -12.53 -26.07 -17.06
CA ARG A 83 -12.50 -27.10 -16.01
C ARG A 83 -13.73 -28.02 -15.99
N GLY A 84 -14.80 -27.68 -16.71
CA GLY A 84 -16.09 -28.37 -16.60
C GLY A 84 -16.74 -28.22 -15.21
N SER A 85 -16.42 -27.15 -14.48
CA SER A 85 -16.94 -26.87 -13.14
C SER A 85 -18.08 -25.86 -13.18
N ALA A 86 -19.06 -26.03 -12.27
CA ALA A 86 -20.09 -25.03 -12.01
C ALA A 86 -19.62 -23.90 -11.08
N ASP A 87 -18.44 -24.04 -10.46
CA ASP A 87 -17.89 -23.08 -9.51
C ASP A 87 -17.21 -21.90 -10.21
N VAL A 88 -18.04 -21.00 -10.76
CA VAL A 88 -17.58 -19.75 -11.38
C VAL A 88 -16.97 -18.81 -10.33
N GLY A 89 -17.53 -18.78 -9.12
CA GLY A 89 -17.04 -17.92 -8.03
C GLY A 89 -15.61 -18.27 -7.60
N GLY A 90 -15.30 -19.56 -7.46
CA GLY A 90 -13.94 -20.01 -7.17
C GLY A 90 -12.97 -19.66 -8.30
N ALA A 91 -13.38 -19.86 -9.55
CA ALA A 91 -12.55 -19.51 -10.70
C ALA A 91 -12.23 -18.01 -10.79
N MET A 92 -13.20 -17.14 -10.49
CA MET A 92 -12.98 -15.69 -10.40
C MET A 92 -12.07 -15.34 -9.22
N TRP A 93 -12.28 -15.94 -8.04
CA TRP A 93 -11.42 -15.75 -6.88
C TRP A 93 -9.96 -16.12 -7.18
N ALA A 94 -9.70 -17.26 -7.79
CA ALA A 94 -8.34 -17.69 -8.10
C ALA A 94 -7.63 -16.75 -9.07
N LEU A 95 -8.35 -16.21 -10.06
CA LEU A 95 -7.79 -15.19 -10.95
C LEU A 95 -7.58 -13.85 -10.27
N ALA A 96 -8.47 -13.43 -9.37
CA ALA A 96 -8.26 -12.23 -8.56
C ALA A 96 -6.99 -12.37 -7.70
N VAL A 97 -6.80 -13.53 -7.07
CA VAL A 97 -5.61 -13.86 -6.26
C VAL A 97 -4.32 -13.79 -7.09
N LEU A 98 -4.29 -14.41 -8.27
CA LEU A 98 -3.13 -14.35 -9.16
C LEU A 98 -2.90 -12.92 -9.72
N GLY A 99 -3.98 -12.19 -10.00
CA GLY A 99 -3.92 -10.79 -10.42
C GLY A 99 -3.37 -9.87 -9.34
N TYR A 100 -3.68 -10.14 -8.07
CA TYR A 100 -3.12 -9.45 -6.92
C TYR A 100 -1.63 -9.77 -6.76
N ALA A 101 -1.24 -11.03 -6.96
CA ALA A 101 0.17 -11.45 -6.88
C ALA A 101 1.08 -10.71 -7.89
N ILE A 102 0.54 -10.21 -9.00
CA ILE A 102 1.26 -9.37 -9.97
C ILE A 102 0.92 -7.86 -9.84
N GLY A 103 0.21 -7.44 -8.80
CA GLY A 103 -0.13 -6.04 -8.55
C GLY A 103 -1.06 -5.41 -9.60
N LYS A 104 -1.91 -6.21 -10.25
CA LYS A 104 -2.89 -5.73 -11.25
C LYS A 104 -4.34 -5.78 -10.76
N VAL A 105 -4.60 -6.45 -9.64
CA VAL A 105 -5.90 -6.53 -8.96
C VAL A 105 -5.68 -6.10 -7.51
N ASN A 106 -6.59 -5.32 -6.93
CA ASN A 106 -6.45 -4.84 -5.56
C ASN A 106 -6.99 -5.87 -4.52
N ASP A 107 -6.62 -5.71 -3.25
CA ASP A 107 -7.02 -6.63 -2.16
C ASP A 107 -8.55 -6.67 -1.98
N GLN A 108 -9.21 -5.53 -2.06
CA GLN A 108 -10.66 -5.42 -1.90
C GLN A 108 -11.41 -6.31 -2.90
N GLN A 109 -10.96 -6.37 -4.17
CA GLN A 109 -11.50 -7.24 -5.20
C GLN A 109 -11.29 -8.72 -4.85
N VAL A 110 -10.10 -9.11 -4.40
CA VAL A 110 -9.81 -10.49 -3.97
C VAL A 110 -10.77 -10.92 -2.86
N ARG A 111 -10.94 -10.08 -1.83
CA ARG A 111 -11.87 -10.35 -0.70
C ARG A 111 -13.31 -10.44 -1.18
N ARG A 112 -13.75 -9.55 -2.09
CA ARG A 112 -15.08 -9.58 -2.68
C ARG A 112 -15.36 -10.92 -3.38
N TYR A 113 -14.44 -11.41 -4.22
CA TYR A 113 -14.62 -12.70 -4.90
C TYR A 113 -14.55 -13.89 -3.94
N ARG A 114 -13.75 -13.80 -2.87
CA ARG A 114 -13.71 -14.83 -1.83
C ARG A 114 -15.06 -14.99 -1.13
N THR A 115 -15.71 -13.88 -0.77
CA THR A 115 -17.06 -13.91 -0.16
C THR A 115 -18.09 -14.52 -1.12
N GLN A 116 -17.99 -14.23 -2.42
CA GLN A 116 -18.86 -14.83 -3.43
C GLN A 116 -18.63 -16.34 -3.56
N HIS A 117 -17.37 -16.79 -3.58
CA HIS A 117 -17.02 -18.20 -3.63
C HIS A 117 -17.54 -18.97 -2.40
N ALA A 118 -17.37 -18.43 -1.19
CA ALA A 118 -17.86 -19.05 0.04
C ALA A 118 -19.40 -19.18 0.12
N SER A 119 -20.12 -18.39 -0.69
CA SER A 119 -21.59 -18.36 -0.71
C SER A 119 -22.21 -19.33 -1.73
N SER A 120 -21.41 -20.01 -2.55
CA SER A 120 -21.89 -21.03 -3.48
C SER A 120 -22.44 -22.23 -2.71
N PRO A 121 -23.72 -22.62 -2.92
CA PRO A 121 -24.27 -23.79 -2.25
C PRO A 121 -23.44 -25.03 -2.56
N ALA A 122 -23.02 -25.75 -1.52
CA ALA A 122 -22.40 -27.05 -1.71
C ALA A 122 -23.34 -27.91 -2.59
N PRO A 123 -22.83 -28.62 -3.61
CA PRO A 123 -23.67 -29.51 -4.40
C PRO A 123 -24.38 -30.47 -3.44
N PRO A 124 -25.68 -30.74 -3.66
CA PRO A 124 -26.43 -31.63 -2.76
C PRO A 124 -25.66 -32.94 -2.63
N PRO A 125 -25.50 -33.48 -1.40
CA PRO A 125 -24.75 -34.70 -1.20
C PRO A 125 -25.27 -35.75 -2.17
N ALA A 126 -24.37 -36.37 -2.93
CA ALA A 126 -24.72 -37.40 -3.88
C ALA A 126 -25.60 -38.42 -3.15
N GLY A 127 -26.89 -38.44 -3.48
CA GLY A 127 -27.84 -39.35 -2.86
C GLY A 127 -27.33 -40.78 -3.02
N PRO A 128 -27.71 -41.70 -2.11
CA PRO A 128 -27.32 -43.10 -2.22
C PRO A 128 -27.65 -43.59 -3.63
N ALA A 129 -26.66 -44.18 -4.30
CA ALA A 129 -26.78 -44.63 -5.68
C ALA A 129 -28.09 -45.43 -5.85
N THR A 130 -29.06 -44.83 -6.53
CA THR A 130 -30.32 -45.50 -6.86
C THR A 130 -29.97 -46.64 -7.81
N MET A 131 -29.81 -47.85 -7.28
CA MET A 131 -29.62 -49.04 -8.09
C MET A 131 -30.86 -49.20 -8.97
N LEU A 132 -30.72 -48.89 -10.25
CA LEU A 132 -31.70 -49.21 -11.28
C LEU A 132 -31.93 -50.73 -11.26
N PRO A 133 -33.19 -51.21 -11.21
CA PRO A 133 -33.47 -52.64 -11.24
C PRO A 133 -33.02 -53.24 -12.57
N PRO A 134 -32.49 -54.48 -12.58
CA PRO A 134 -32.04 -55.14 -13.79
C PRO A 134 -33.22 -55.43 -14.73
N THR A 135 -33.13 -54.92 -15.95
CA THR A 135 -34.03 -55.23 -17.07
C THR A 135 -33.97 -56.72 -17.40
N GLY A 136 -35.06 -57.43 -17.09
CA GLY A 136 -35.27 -58.84 -17.42
C GLY A 136 -35.58 -59.10 -18.89
N LEU A 137 -35.22 -60.32 -19.31
CA LEU A 137 -35.37 -60.92 -20.64
C LEU A 137 -36.81 -60.98 -21.19
N PRO A 138 -36.98 -61.11 -22.53
CA PRO A 138 -38.29 -61.16 -23.19
C PRO A 138 -38.95 -62.54 -23.04
N SER A 139 -40.24 -62.56 -22.70
CA SER A 139 -41.08 -63.77 -22.69
C SER A 139 -42.11 -63.70 -23.83
N PRO A 140 -42.25 -64.74 -24.68
CA PRO A 140 -43.17 -64.71 -25.82
C PRO A 140 -44.53 -65.36 -25.49
N GLY A 141 -45.61 -64.63 -25.75
CA GLY A 141 -46.93 -65.19 -26.04
C GLY A 141 -48.06 -64.77 -25.11
N GLN A 142 -48.98 -63.94 -25.60
CA GLN A 142 -50.42 -64.24 -25.71
C GLN A 142 -51.25 -63.07 -26.32
N PRO A 143 -52.46 -63.32 -26.86
CA PRO A 143 -53.11 -62.58 -27.96
C PRO A 143 -54.26 -61.64 -27.49
N PRO A 144 -55.02 -60.98 -28.41
CA PRO A 144 -55.72 -59.71 -28.16
C PRO A 144 -57.21 -59.85 -27.78
N MET A 145 -57.78 -58.87 -27.07
CA MET A 145 -59.24 -58.69 -26.94
C MET A 145 -59.68 -57.21 -26.82
N THR A 146 -60.33 -56.74 -27.89
CA THR A 146 -61.66 -56.06 -28.00
C THR A 146 -62.14 -54.97 -27.00
N SER A 147 -62.33 -53.74 -27.56
CA SER A 147 -63.34 -52.65 -27.42
C SER A 147 -64.69 -52.95 -26.70
N PRO A 148 -65.60 -51.98 -26.31
CA PRO A 148 -65.96 -50.71 -27.02
C PRO A 148 -66.58 -49.47 -26.27
N GLY A 149 -66.61 -48.30 -26.96
CA GLY A 149 -67.70 -47.26 -27.00
C GLY A 149 -67.79 -46.22 -25.86
N ALA A 150 -68.11 -44.92 -26.03
CA ALA A 150 -68.63 -44.04 -27.10
C ALA A 150 -68.53 -42.53 -26.61
N PRO A 151 -69.15 -41.48 -27.23
CA PRO A 151 -68.64 -40.72 -28.38
C PRO A 151 -68.71 -39.14 -28.15
N PRO A 152 -68.85 -38.22 -29.13
CA PRO A 152 -68.04 -36.98 -29.27
C PRO A 152 -68.83 -35.65 -29.08
N PRO A 153 -68.20 -34.45 -29.24
CA PRO A 153 -68.37 -33.73 -30.52
C PRO A 153 -67.16 -32.89 -31.00
N MET A 154 -67.31 -32.45 -32.25
CA MET A 154 -66.40 -31.78 -33.21
C MET A 154 -65.91 -30.36 -32.83
N SER A 155 -64.72 -29.96 -33.35
CA SER A 155 -64.50 -28.84 -34.30
C SER A 155 -63.01 -28.45 -34.48
N PRO A 156 -62.60 -27.71 -35.55
CA PRO A 156 -61.37 -28.02 -36.33
C PRO A 156 -60.30 -26.87 -36.35
N PRO A 157 -59.40 -26.72 -37.35
CA PRO A 157 -57.94 -26.73 -37.16
C PRO A 157 -57.24 -25.36 -37.26
N GLY A 158 -56.07 -25.24 -36.64
CA GLY A 158 -55.16 -24.10 -36.83
C GLY A 158 -53.70 -24.56 -37.01
N PRO A 159 -53.02 -24.22 -38.12
CA PRO A 159 -51.59 -24.50 -38.29
C PRO A 159 -50.76 -23.47 -37.50
N SER A 160 -50.01 -23.94 -36.51
CA SER A 160 -49.00 -23.12 -35.85
C SER A 160 -47.70 -23.19 -36.64
N ALA A 161 -47.22 -22.01 -37.06
CA ALA A 161 -46.00 -21.81 -37.82
C ALA A 161 -44.73 -22.24 -37.02
N PRO A 162 -43.67 -22.70 -37.70
CA PRO A 162 -42.38 -22.96 -37.06
C PRO A 162 -41.68 -21.65 -36.67
N ALA A 163 -41.16 -21.61 -35.45
CA ALA A 163 -40.30 -20.52 -34.96
C ALA A 163 -38.97 -20.48 -35.76
N PRO A 164 -38.43 -19.30 -36.10
CA PRO A 164 -37.18 -19.17 -36.83
C PRO A 164 -35.97 -19.48 -35.95
N ALA A 165 -34.96 -20.10 -36.54
CA ALA A 165 -33.65 -20.36 -35.95
C ALA A 165 -32.89 -19.05 -35.66
N PRO A 166 -32.09 -18.98 -34.58
CA PRO A 166 -31.24 -17.82 -34.30
C PRO A 166 -30.13 -17.71 -35.36
N THR A 167 -30.12 -16.57 -36.06
CA THR A 167 -29.06 -16.17 -36.98
C THR A 167 -27.86 -15.68 -36.17
N ALA A 168 -26.73 -16.38 -36.28
CA ALA A 168 -25.45 -15.88 -35.79
C ALA A 168 -24.93 -14.77 -36.73
N PRO A 169 -24.32 -13.69 -36.21
CA PRO A 169 -23.71 -12.66 -37.04
C PRO A 169 -22.41 -13.18 -37.68
N VAL A 170 -22.37 -13.14 -39.02
CA VAL A 170 -21.19 -13.35 -39.84
C VAL A 170 -20.42 -12.02 -39.91
N TRP A 171 -19.18 -12.00 -39.42
CA TRP A 171 -18.26 -10.87 -39.61
C TRP A 171 -17.35 -11.12 -40.83
N PRO A 172 -17.04 -10.07 -41.64
CA PRO A 172 -16.28 -10.20 -42.87
C PRO A 172 -14.77 -10.38 -42.60
N SER A 173 -14.21 -11.44 -43.18
CA SER A 173 -12.75 -11.65 -43.29
C SER A 173 -12.14 -10.62 -44.26
N SER A 174 -11.46 -9.61 -43.72
CA SER A 174 -10.50 -8.81 -44.47
C SER A 174 -9.14 -9.50 -44.46
N GLY A 175 -8.80 -10.14 -45.58
CA GLY A 175 -7.47 -10.66 -45.84
C GLY A 175 -6.48 -9.54 -46.13
N SER A 176 -5.40 -9.50 -45.37
CA SER A 176 -4.17 -8.78 -45.72
C SER A 176 -3.03 -9.78 -45.77
N SER A 177 -2.42 -9.87 -46.94
CA SER A 177 -1.36 -10.77 -47.34
C SER A 177 -0.07 -10.49 -46.54
N ALA A 178 0.42 -11.48 -45.80
CA ALA A 178 1.76 -11.44 -45.22
C ALA A 178 2.80 -11.93 -46.24
N PRO A 179 3.94 -11.22 -46.43
CA PRO A 179 5.03 -11.70 -47.27
C PRO A 179 5.77 -12.84 -46.58
N SER A 180 5.92 -13.93 -47.31
CA SER A 180 6.75 -15.09 -46.98
C SER A 180 8.22 -14.69 -46.89
N TYR A 181 8.78 -14.70 -45.68
CA TYR A 181 10.23 -14.67 -45.47
C TYR A 181 10.76 -16.11 -45.41
N SER A 182 11.62 -16.44 -46.37
CA SER A 182 12.43 -17.67 -46.36
C SER A 182 13.55 -17.57 -45.32
N PRO A 183 13.88 -18.65 -44.57
CA PRO A 183 15.02 -18.65 -43.66
C PRO A 183 16.35 -18.75 -44.45
N PRO A 184 17.40 -17.99 -44.05
CA PRO A 184 18.73 -18.12 -44.63
C PRO A 184 19.45 -19.41 -44.18
N PRO A 185 20.42 -19.92 -44.97
CA PRO A 185 21.07 -21.21 -44.74
C PRO A 185 22.06 -21.19 -43.57
N SER A 186 22.08 -22.32 -42.86
CA SER A 186 22.93 -22.66 -41.72
C SER A 186 24.43 -22.55 -42.05
N ALA A 187 25.13 -21.62 -41.40
CA ALA A 187 26.59 -21.56 -41.38
C ALA A 187 27.13 -22.44 -40.24
N GLY A 188 28.16 -23.22 -40.57
CA GLY A 188 28.63 -24.38 -39.83
C GLY A 188 29.21 -24.13 -38.43
N ALA A 189 29.16 -25.20 -37.64
CA ALA A 189 29.85 -25.36 -36.37
C ALA A 189 31.36 -25.45 -36.55
N PRO A 190 32.18 -24.75 -35.73
CA PRO A 190 33.60 -25.06 -35.61
C PRO A 190 33.85 -26.17 -34.58
N SER A 191 34.72 -27.10 -34.96
CA SER A 191 35.20 -28.25 -34.18
C SER A 191 36.05 -27.84 -32.97
N PRO A 192 36.17 -28.70 -31.92
CA PRO A 192 37.01 -28.43 -30.76
C PRO A 192 38.48 -28.70 -31.06
N VAL A 193 39.35 -27.72 -30.81
CA VAL A 193 40.79 -27.84 -30.94
C VAL A 193 41.45 -27.69 -29.57
N GLY A 194 42.14 -28.76 -29.15
CA GLY A 194 43.53 -28.66 -28.67
C GLY A 194 43.78 -28.20 -27.24
N ALA A 195 44.24 -29.15 -26.42
CA ALA A 195 44.87 -28.98 -25.14
C ALA A 195 46.21 -28.19 -25.19
N GLY A 196 46.54 -27.55 -24.06
CA GLY A 196 47.84 -26.96 -23.73
C GLY A 196 47.66 -25.58 -23.09
N SER A 197 48.45 -25.08 -22.16
CA SER A 197 49.59 -25.54 -21.37
C SER A 197 49.85 -24.40 -20.36
N TYR A 198 50.41 -24.74 -19.22
CA TYR A 198 50.88 -23.88 -18.11
C TYR A 198 51.37 -22.46 -18.49
N GLY A 199 50.92 -21.45 -17.73
CA GLY A 199 51.45 -20.08 -17.73
C GLY A 199 51.19 -19.37 -16.41
N ALA A 200 52.26 -18.83 -15.80
CA ALA A 200 52.40 -18.36 -14.42
C ALA A 200 51.64 -17.06 -14.05
N PRO A 201 51.44 -16.77 -12.74
CA PRO A 201 50.81 -15.53 -12.28
C PRO A 201 51.74 -14.30 -12.39
N PRO A 202 51.22 -13.11 -12.75
CA PRO A 202 51.99 -11.87 -12.72
C PRO A 202 52.24 -11.36 -11.28
N PRO A 203 53.37 -10.66 -11.03
CA PRO A 203 53.84 -10.32 -9.70
C PRO A 203 53.08 -9.15 -9.05
N ALA A 204 53.00 -9.21 -7.72
CA ALA A 204 52.48 -8.18 -6.84
C ALA A 204 53.27 -6.86 -7.00
N ALA A 205 52.56 -5.80 -7.39
CA ALA A 205 53.09 -4.44 -7.37
C ALA A 205 53.09 -3.93 -5.93
N THR A 206 54.29 -3.86 -5.37
CA THR A 206 54.65 -3.15 -4.14
C THR A 206 54.58 -1.64 -4.41
N GLN A 207 53.61 -0.94 -3.83
CA GLN A 207 53.67 0.53 -3.74
C GLN A 207 54.07 0.94 -2.32
N THR A 208 55.23 1.57 -2.27
CA THR A 208 55.86 2.22 -1.12
C THR A 208 55.74 3.74 -1.33
N PHE A 209 55.54 4.47 -0.22
CA PHE A 209 55.91 5.89 -0.02
C PHE A 209 55.12 7.01 -0.75
N SER A 210 54.26 7.74 -0.04
CA SER A 210 54.67 8.97 0.69
C SER A 210 53.50 9.73 1.33
N PRO A 211 53.75 10.46 2.44
CA PRO A 211 52.72 11.06 3.29
C PRO A 211 52.50 12.55 2.98
N TYR A 212 51.25 13.00 2.93
CA TYR A 212 50.90 14.42 3.06
C TYR A 212 50.20 14.64 4.40
N GLY A 213 50.86 15.43 5.25
CA GLY A 213 50.41 15.79 6.57
C GLY A 213 49.17 16.69 6.55
N GLN A 214 48.22 16.37 7.42
CA GLN A 214 47.18 17.29 7.84
C GLN A 214 47.69 18.10 9.05
N PRO A 215 47.40 19.42 9.12
CA PRO A 215 47.73 20.23 10.29
C PRO A 215 46.83 19.83 11.48
N PRO A 216 47.34 19.90 12.73
CA PRO A 216 46.59 19.49 13.91
C PRO A 216 45.41 20.45 14.20
N PRO A 217 44.26 19.94 14.69
CA PRO A 217 43.11 20.77 15.03
C PRO A 217 43.40 21.68 16.23
N ALA A 218 42.91 22.92 16.15
CA ALA A 218 43.08 23.94 17.17
C ALA A 218 42.31 23.59 18.47
N LYS A 219 43.03 23.57 19.59
CA LYS A 219 42.47 23.35 20.94
C LYS A 219 41.50 24.46 21.33
N LYS A 220 40.20 24.14 21.47
CA LYS A 220 39.21 25.04 22.09
C LYS A 220 39.43 25.09 23.59
N ARG A 221 39.72 26.29 24.13
CA ARG A 221 39.81 26.53 25.57
C ARG A 221 38.41 26.69 26.17
N LYS A 222 38.14 25.94 27.25
CA LYS A 222 37.00 26.13 28.16
C LYS A 222 37.13 27.50 28.86
N LEU A 223 36.07 28.29 28.81
CA LEU A 223 35.82 29.43 29.70
C LEU A 223 34.32 29.47 30.02
N TRP A 224 33.99 29.03 31.22
CA TRP A 224 32.76 29.31 31.97
C TRP A 224 33.10 30.47 32.96
N PRO A 225 32.17 31.09 33.72
CA PRO A 225 30.82 31.60 33.41
C PRO A 225 30.56 33.02 34.00
N ILE A 226 29.68 33.86 33.44
CA ILE A 226 29.07 35.07 34.08
C ILE A 226 27.68 35.29 33.43
N VAL A 227 26.54 34.94 34.05
CA VAL A 227 25.72 35.69 35.05
C VAL A 227 24.77 36.74 34.41
N VAL A 228 23.46 36.46 34.55
CA VAL A 228 22.31 37.37 34.81
C VAL A 228 21.88 38.38 33.72
N GLY A 229 20.64 38.23 33.26
CA GLY A 229 19.75 39.38 33.05
C GLY A 229 19.00 39.52 31.73
N VAL A 230 18.09 38.61 31.36
CA VAL A 230 16.98 38.91 30.42
C VAL A 230 15.76 38.00 30.70
N VAL A 231 15.01 38.26 31.78
CA VAL A 231 13.69 37.61 32.06
C VAL A 231 12.59 38.65 32.29
N ALA A 232 12.73 39.86 31.72
CA ALA A 232 11.77 40.96 31.91
C ALA A 232 11.21 41.56 30.60
N GLY A 233 11.32 40.86 29.47
CA GLY A 233 11.02 41.42 28.15
C GLY A 233 10.06 40.63 27.25
N VAL A 234 9.33 39.62 27.76
CA VAL A 234 8.47 38.74 26.91
C VAL A 234 7.01 38.68 27.39
N VAL A 235 6.60 39.52 28.37
CA VAL A 235 5.21 39.53 28.90
C VAL A 235 4.29 40.58 28.23
N LEU A 236 4.71 41.24 27.13
CA LEU A 236 3.95 42.35 26.55
C LEU A 236 3.55 42.26 25.07
N VAL A 237 3.74 41.13 24.39
CA VAL A 237 3.23 40.96 23.02
C VAL A 237 2.71 39.54 22.83
N GLY A 238 1.39 39.35 22.90
CA GLY A 238 0.76 38.05 22.66
C GLY A 238 -0.65 37.88 23.23
N GLY A 239 -1.30 38.96 23.65
CA GLY A 239 -2.71 38.94 24.05
C GLY A 239 -3.59 39.65 23.01
N GLY A 240 -4.46 38.89 22.36
CA GLY A 240 -5.75 39.40 21.88
C GLY A 240 -5.95 39.48 20.37
N VAL A 241 -6.59 38.45 19.80
CA VAL A 241 -7.65 38.65 18.79
C VAL A 241 -8.75 37.61 19.04
N VAL A 242 -9.86 38.07 19.62
CA VAL A 242 -11.17 37.41 19.56
C VAL A 242 -12.19 38.46 19.12
N THR A 243 -13.10 38.03 18.25
CA THR A 243 -14.39 38.63 17.82
C THR A 243 -14.39 39.88 16.94
N VAL A 244 -15.04 39.80 15.76
CA VAL A 244 -16.38 40.36 15.52
C VAL A 244 -17.12 39.58 14.42
N VAL A 245 -18.14 38.80 14.79
CA VAL A 245 -19.32 38.51 13.97
C VAL A 245 -20.52 38.75 14.87
N ALA A 246 -21.26 39.84 14.63
CA ALA A 246 -22.70 39.99 14.83
C ALA A 246 -23.10 41.48 14.84
N LEU A 247 -24.31 41.73 14.34
CA LEU A 247 -25.16 42.92 14.49
C LEU A 247 -25.02 44.03 13.44
N SER A 248 -25.80 43.90 12.37
CA SER A 248 -26.38 45.04 11.65
C SER A 248 -27.89 44.89 11.67
N GLY A 249 -28.53 45.58 12.61
CA GLY A 249 -29.98 45.70 12.76
C GLY A 249 -30.53 46.95 12.06
N ASP A 250 -31.85 46.90 11.84
CA ASP A 250 -32.77 47.92 11.32
C ASP A 250 -32.55 49.35 11.84
N ASP A 251 -32.74 50.36 10.97
CA ASP A 251 -33.75 51.40 11.20
C ASP A 251 -34.02 52.34 10.00
N LYS A 252 -35.33 52.57 9.77
CA LYS A 252 -36.04 53.77 9.29
C LYS A 252 -36.23 54.09 7.79
N LYS A 253 -37.54 54.09 7.45
CA LYS A 253 -38.24 54.76 6.35
C LYS A 253 -38.18 56.29 6.47
N ASP A 254 -38.10 57.02 5.36
CA ASP A 254 -39.21 57.75 4.69
C ASP A 254 -38.72 58.64 3.51
N PRO A 255 -39.60 59.24 2.66
CA PRO A 255 -39.52 59.17 1.20
C PRO A 255 -39.14 60.48 0.46
N ASP A 256 -38.87 60.36 -0.84
CA ASP A 256 -39.31 61.20 -1.98
C ASP A 256 -38.27 61.34 -3.12
N ASP A 257 -38.75 61.00 -4.32
CA ASP A 257 -38.20 61.10 -5.69
C ASP A 257 -37.89 62.56 -6.14
N PRO A 258 -37.38 62.85 -7.37
CA PRO A 258 -36.65 62.03 -8.35
C PRO A 258 -35.44 62.78 -8.98
N LYS A 259 -34.42 62.07 -9.47
CA LYS A 259 -33.65 62.56 -10.66
C LYS A 259 -32.97 61.44 -11.43
N LYS A 260 -33.68 61.04 -12.48
CA LYS A 260 -33.26 60.22 -13.61
C LYS A 260 -31.96 60.77 -14.21
N SER A 261 -30.86 60.10 -13.93
CA SER A 261 -29.59 60.26 -14.65
C SER A 261 -29.25 58.88 -15.20
N ASP A 262 -29.37 58.74 -16.52
CA ASP A 262 -28.96 57.56 -17.28
C ASP A 262 -27.43 57.46 -17.21
N SER A 263 -26.91 56.96 -16.09
CA SER A 263 -25.54 56.46 -15.99
C SER A 263 -25.61 55.00 -16.40
N SER A 264 -25.13 54.71 -17.61
CA SER A 264 -24.85 53.37 -18.08
C SER A 264 -23.99 52.66 -17.04
N ALA A 265 -24.63 51.81 -16.23
CA ALA A 265 -23.97 50.91 -15.31
C ALA A 265 -23.17 49.93 -16.17
N THR A 266 -21.86 50.17 -16.28
CA THR A 266 -20.90 49.11 -16.54
C THR A 266 -21.08 48.13 -15.39
N SER A 267 -21.79 47.04 -15.63
CA SER A 267 -21.83 45.91 -14.72
C SER A 267 -20.38 45.50 -14.50
N ASP A 268 -19.82 45.87 -13.34
CA ASP A 268 -18.57 45.27 -12.89
C ASP A 268 -18.75 43.76 -13.04
N PRO A 269 -17.84 43.05 -13.72
CA PRO A 269 -17.93 41.61 -13.81
C PRO A 269 -17.91 41.11 -12.38
N THR A 270 -19.09 40.70 -11.88
CA THR A 270 -19.18 39.98 -10.63
C THR A 270 -18.20 38.84 -10.79
N SER A 271 -17.13 38.87 -10.00
CA SER A 271 -16.12 37.82 -10.02
C SER A 271 -16.82 36.57 -9.51
N GLU A 272 -17.56 35.89 -10.38
CA GLU A 272 -18.10 34.57 -10.14
C GLU A 272 -16.90 33.72 -9.75
N GLY A 273 -16.93 33.21 -8.52
CA GLY A 273 -15.85 32.39 -7.98
C GLY A 273 -15.60 31.15 -8.86
N PRO A 274 -14.57 30.37 -8.53
CA PRO A 274 -14.31 29.13 -9.26
C PRO A 274 -15.57 28.23 -9.25
N ASP A 275 -15.86 27.60 -10.38
CA ASP A 275 -16.95 26.62 -10.47
C ASP A 275 -16.64 25.45 -9.53
N VAL A 276 -17.51 25.24 -8.54
CA VAL A 276 -17.44 24.20 -7.51
C VAL A 276 -18.37 23.02 -7.79
N SER A 277 -18.96 22.93 -8.99
CA SER A 277 -19.68 21.74 -9.39
C SER A 277 -18.77 20.52 -9.39
N PHE A 278 -19.32 19.36 -9.05
CA PHE A 278 -18.51 18.16 -8.87
C PHE A 278 -17.79 17.73 -10.16
N ASP A 279 -18.43 17.90 -11.31
CA ASP A 279 -17.82 17.64 -12.62
C ASP A 279 -16.62 18.58 -12.89
N ALA A 280 -16.75 19.86 -12.53
CA ALA A 280 -15.68 20.82 -12.67
C ALA A 280 -14.50 20.51 -11.73
N LEU A 281 -14.78 20.12 -10.49
CA LEU A 281 -13.75 19.74 -9.51
C LEU A 281 -13.01 18.47 -9.91
N ASN A 282 -13.73 17.41 -10.34
CA ASN A 282 -13.10 16.17 -10.81
C ASN A 282 -12.20 16.42 -12.03
N THR A 283 -12.62 17.27 -12.96
CA THR A 283 -11.79 17.64 -14.12
C THR A 283 -10.57 18.45 -13.71
N ARG A 284 -10.75 19.43 -12.80
CA ARG A 284 -9.69 20.36 -12.38
C ARG A 284 -8.63 19.70 -11.52
N TYR A 285 -9.03 18.78 -10.63
CA TYR A 285 -8.17 18.08 -9.68
C TYR A 285 -7.84 16.63 -10.10
N ALA A 286 -7.98 16.31 -11.39
CA ALA A 286 -7.66 14.98 -11.94
C ALA A 286 -6.20 14.56 -11.72
N SER A 287 -5.29 15.50 -11.41
CA SER A 287 -3.90 15.19 -11.08
C SER A 287 -3.73 14.60 -9.67
N LEU A 288 -4.67 14.87 -8.76
CA LEU A 288 -4.67 14.40 -7.37
C LEU A 288 -5.37 13.06 -7.20
N ALA A 289 -6.45 12.85 -7.97
CA ALA A 289 -7.34 11.72 -7.76
C ALA A 289 -8.18 11.45 -9.02
N THR A 290 -8.63 10.21 -9.20
CA THR A 290 -9.53 9.88 -10.32
C THR A 290 -10.91 10.51 -10.12
N MET A 291 -11.38 10.62 -8.87
CA MET A 291 -12.67 11.23 -8.54
C MET A 291 -12.61 11.95 -7.18
N VAL A 292 -12.07 13.16 -7.18
CA VAL A 292 -11.90 13.98 -5.96
C VAL A 292 -13.20 14.24 -5.20
N THR A 293 -14.36 14.19 -5.88
CA THR A 293 -15.66 14.48 -5.25
C THR A 293 -16.40 13.28 -4.68
N SER A 294 -15.78 12.09 -4.71
CA SER A 294 -16.38 10.88 -4.16
C SER A 294 -16.60 11.03 -2.65
N GLY A 295 -17.84 10.83 -2.19
CA GLY A 295 -18.20 10.91 -0.77
C GLY A 295 -18.34 12.31 -0.18
N LEU A 296 -18.26 13.38 -0.99
CA LEU A 296 -18.45 14.75 -0.53
C LEU A 296 -19.92 15.15 -0.47
N ASP A 297 -20.28 15.92 0.56
CA ASP A 297 -21.63 16.47 0.74
C ASP A 297 -21.81 17.79 -0.01
N SER A 298 -20.83 18.70 0.11
CA SER A 298 -20.87 20.02 -0.50
C SER A 298 -19.47 20.61 -0.65
N CYS A 299 -19.31 21.57 -1.57
CA CYS A 299 -18.07 22.30 -1.77
C CYS A 299 -18.34 23.80 -1.94
N ALA A 300 -17.43 24.63 -1.43
CA ALA A 300 -17.46 26.07 -1.56
C ALA A 300 -16.06 26.62 -1.91
N ALA A 301 -16.02 27.74 -2.62
CA ALA A 301 -14.78 28.44 -2.87
C ALA A 301 -14.24 29.02 -1.56
N GLY A 302 -13.03 28.64 -1.19
CA GLY A 302 -12.27 29.23 -0.09
C GLY A 302 -11.49 30.46 -0.56
N THR A 303 -10.93 31.21 0.39
CA THR A 303 -10.02 32.33 0.07
C THR A 303 -8.60 31.80 -0.10
N PRO A 304 -7.98 31.89 -1.30
CA PRO A 304 -6.60 31.48 -1.50
C PRO A 304 -5.65 32.33 -0.65
N GLN A 305 -4.65 31.68 -0.05
CA GLN A 305 -3.57 32.37 0.67
C GLN A 305 -2.43 32.79 -0.30
N SER A 306 -1.43 33.49 0.21
CA SER A 306 -0.24 33.83 -0.57
C SER A 306 0.40 32.55 -1.14
N GLY A 307 0.71 32.56 -2.44
CA GLY A 307 1.24 31.40 -3.16
C GLY A 307 0.19 30.40 -3.68
N GLN A 308 -1.09 30.57 -3.32
CA GLN A 308 -2.20 29.77 -3.81
C GLN A 308 -2.97 30.53 -4.89
N THR A 309 -3.33 29.86 -5.97
CA THR A 309 -4.20 30.42 -7.02
C THR A 309 -5.66 30.05 -6.80
N GLU A 310 -5.91 28.96 -6.08
CA GLU A 310 -7.26 28.46 -5.80
C GLU A 310 -7.26 27.71 -4.47
N LYS A 311 -8.38 27.83 -3.74
CA LYS A 311 -8.69 27.02 -2.57
C LYS A 311 -10.17 26.65 -2.61
N ILE A 312 -10.49 25.36 -2.50
CA ILE A 312 -11.86 24.85 -2.40
C ILE A 312 -11.99 24.10 -1.08
N GLU A 313 -13.04 24.38 -0.33
CA GLU A 313 -13.35 23.73 0.94
C GLU A 313 -14.61 22.88 0.74
N CYS A 314 -14.47 21.58 0.98
CA CYS A 314 -15.54 20.61 0.86
C CYS A 314 -15.81 19.94 2.19
N THR A 315 -17.06 19.55 2.42
CA THR A 315 -17.49 18.82 3.62
C THR A 315 -17.77 17.36 3.27
N PHE A 316 -17.43 16.45 4.16
CA PHE A 316 -17.85 15.05 4.12
C PHE A 316 -18.31 14.63 5.54
N PRO A 317 -19.01 13.50 5.71
CA PRO A 317 -19.59 13.13 7.01
C PRO A 317 -18.59 13.03 8.16
N GLN A 318 -17.31 12.77 7.85
CA GLN A 318 -16.24 12.57 8.82
C GLN A 318 -15.36 13.82 9.02
N GLY A 319 -15.57 14.93 8.29
CA GLY A 319 -14.65 16.08 8.34
C GLY A 319 -14.71 17.05 7.17
N THR A 320 -13.60 17.73 6.94
CA THR A 320 -13.46 18.75 5.89
C THR A 320 -12.29 18.44 4.98
N MET A 321 -12.49 18.54 3.67
CA MET A 321 -11.44 18.40 2.67
C MET A 321 -11.12 19.75 2.05
N VAL A 322 -9.84 20.10 2.00
CA VAL A 322 -9.35 21.33 1.38
C VAL A 322 -8.55 20.97 0.15
N LEU A 323 -9.03 21.40 -1.02
CA LEU A 323 -8.31 21.30 -2.28
C LEU A 323 -7.61 22.63 -2.55
N THR A 324 -6.32 22.57 -2.88
CA THR A 324 -5.52 23.77 -3.12
C THR A 324 -4.75 23.65 -4.42
N THR A 325 -4.74 24.70 -5.24
CA THR A 325 -3.83 24.84 -6.38
C THR A 325 -2.81 25.93 -6.08
N TYR A 326 -1.54 25.64 -6.33
CA TYR A 326 -0.41 26.51 -6.03
C TYR A 326 0.11 27.24 -7.28
N ALA A 327 0.60 28.45 -7.08
CA ALA A 327 1.13 29.29 -8.15
C ALA A 327 2.44 28.73 -8.76
N SER A 328 3.19 27.92 -8.03
CA SER A 328 4.45 27.34 -8.49
C SER A 328 4.80 26.05 -7.73
N ASP A 329 5.76 25.29 -8.27
CA ASP A 329 6.32 24.11 -7.60
C ASP A 329 6.96 24.47 -6.25
N ALA A 330 7.61 25.64 -6.17
CA ALA A 330 8.21 26.12 -4.92
C ALA A 330 7.16 26.37 -3.83
N GLU A 331 5.98 26.89 -4.20
CA GLU A 331 4.87 27.10 -3.27
C GLU A 331 4.24 25.77 -2.83
N LEU A 332 4.13 24.80 -3.73
CA LEU A 332 3.70 23.44 -3.37
C LEU A 332 4.71 22.79 -2.41
N THR A 333 6.00 22.81 -2.72
CA THR A 333 7.05 22.28 -1.82
C THR A 333 7.05 22.99 -0.47
N ALA A 334 6.83 24.30 -0.45
CA ALA A 334 6.71 25.05 0.80
C ALA A 334 5.47 24.64 1.59
N ALA A 335 4.35 24.35 0.92
CA ALA A 335 3.16 23.81 1.55
C ALA A 335 3.40 22.42 2.13
N ARG A 336 3.96 21.50 1.33
CA ARG A 336 4.36 20.15 1.77
C ARG A 336 5.18 20.21 3.06
N ARG A 337 6.22 21.04 3.11
CA ARG A 337 7.07 21.23 4.30
C ARG A 337 6.33 21.78 5.54
N ARG A 338 5.22 22.50 5.38
CA ARG A 338 4.40 22.95 6.51
C ARG A 338 3.54 21.82 7.09
N HIS A 339 3.19 20.82 6.28
CA HIS A 339 2.43 19.65 6.72
C HIS A 339 3.33 18.55 7.30
N LEU A 340 4.55 18.42 6.76
CA LEU A 340 5.55 17.50 7.30
C LEU A 340 5.90 17.88 8.74
N ASN A 341 5.35 17.12 9.67
CA ASN A 341 5.78 17.11 11.06
C ASN A 341 6.35 15.73 11.38
N THR A 342 7.24 15.67 12.37
CA THR A 342 7.81 14.43 12.91
C THR A 342 7.22 14.16 14.29
N ALA A 343 5.93 14.47 14.46
CA ALA A 343 5.21 14.09 15.66
C ALA A 343 4.94 12.59 15.64
N GLU A 344 4.76 12.03 16.82
CA GLU A 344 4.28 10.66 16.96
C GLU A 344 2.91 10.48 16.29
N GLY A 345 2.66 9.31 15.73
CA GLY A 345 1.46 9.01 14.93
C GLY A 345 1.54 9.41 13.46
N THR A 346 2.73 9.70 12.92
CA THR A 346 2.87 10.12 11.51
C THR A 346 3.27 9.00 10.57
N ILE A 347 2.75 9.05 9.35
CA ILE A 347 3.26 8.31 8.18
C ILE A 347 3.56 9.33 7.09
N VAL A 348 4.78 9.29 6.55
CA VAL A 348 5.27 10.24 5.54
C VAL A 348 5.80 9.47 4.33
N SER A 349 5.38 9.84 3.13
CA SER A 349 6.05 9.47 1.88
C SER A 349 6.29 10.75 1.08
N ASP A 350 7.54 11.00 0.71
CA ASP A 350 7.92 12.13 -0.13
C ASP A 350 8.66 11.60 -1.35
N VAL A 351 7.98 11.59 -2.51
CA VAL A 351 8.57 11.21 -3.79
C VAL A 351 8.46 12.37 -4.78
N ASP A 352 9.25 12.33 -5.85
CA ASP A 352 9.31 13.44 -6.82
C ASP A 352 7.96 13.76 -7.45
N SER A 353 7.09 12.76 -7.66
CA SER A 353 5.77 12.92 -8.27
C SER A 353 4.71 13.50 -7.32
N GLY A 354 4.91 13.36 -6.01
CA GLY A 354 3.92 13.74 -5.01
C GLY A 354 4.31 13.28 -3.61
N ALA A 355 3.62 13.80 -2.60
CA ALA A 355 3.78 13.40 -1.22
C ALA A 355 2.47 12.87 -0.64
N TYR A 356 2.62 12.04 0.38
CA TYR A 356 1.56 11.57 1.25
C TYR A 356 1.98 11.79 2.69
N TYR A 357 1.06 12.32 3.50
CA TYR A 357 1.24 12.54 4.92
C TYR A 357 -0.03 12.12 5.64
N ARG A 358 0.10 11.31 6.68
CA ARG A 358 -1.00 10.90 7.55
C ARG A 358 -0.58 11.16 8.99
N PHE A 359 -1.50 11.69 9.78
CA PHE A 359 -1.31 11.97 11.19
C PHE A 359 -2.49 11.44 11.99
N ASP A 360 -2.17 10.55 12.93
CA ASP A 360 -3.10 10.10 13.95
C ASP A 360 -2.66 10.58 15.33
N PRO A 361 -3.30 11.60 15.91
CA PRO A 361 -2.93 12.09 17.21
C PRO A 361 -3.20 11.09 18.34
N THR A 362 -4.01 10.06 18.10
CA THR A 362 -4.36 9.04 19.10
C THR A 362 -3.26 7.99 19.30
N THR A 363 -2.30 7.90 18.37
CA THR A 363 -1.10 7.07 18.55
C THR A 363 -0.28 7.55 19.74
N ALA A 364 -0.05 8.86 19.83
CA ALA A 364 0.74 9.48 20.91
C ALA A 364 -0.02 9.60 22.24
N ASP A 365 -1.30 9.95 22.13
CA ASP A 365 -2.16 10.15 23.28
C ASP A 365 -3.57 9.65 22.93
N PRO A 366 -3.98 8.48 23.42
CA PRO A 366 -5.32 7.93 23.17
C PRO A 366 -6.47 8.86 23.59
N GLU A 367 -6.22 9.85 24.46
CA GLU A 367 -7.19 10.87 24.88
C GLU A 367 -7.11 12.17 24.06
N SER A 368 -6.23 12.22 23.06
CA SER A 368 -6.03 13.42 22.24
C SER A 368 -7.32 13.84 21.55
N THR A 369 -7.58 15.15 21.62
CA THR A 369 -8.71 15.80 20.94
C THR A 369 -8.30 16.49 19.64
N ALA A 370 -7.01 16.41 19.28
CA ALA A 370 -6.53 16.92 18.01
C ALA A 370 -7.20 16.15 16.86
N ALA A 371 -7.39 16.82 15.73
CA ALA A 371 -7.97 16.19 14.55
C ALA A 371 -6.93 15.31 13.85
N ALA A 372 -7.36 14.10 13.45
CA ALA A 372 -6.61 13.32 12.48
C ALA A 372 -6.54 14.05 11.14
N LEU A 373 -5.47 13.80 10.37
CA LEU A 373 -5.23 14.49 9.11
C LEU A 373 -4.61 13.54 8.08
N VAL A 374 -5.11 13.61 6.85
CA VAL A 374 -4.50 12.97 5.67
C VAL A 374 -4.27 14.04 4.61
N TYR A 375 -3.03 14.17 4.15
CA TYR A 375 -2.61 15.11 3.11
C TYR A 375 -1.95 14.34 1.97
N TRP A 376 -2.23 14.75 0.74
CA TRP A 376 -1.48 14.31 -0.42
C TRP A 376 -1.39 15.41 -1.46
N ASP A 377 -0.36 15.33 -2.30
CA ASP A 377 -0.15 16.30 -3.36
C ASP A 377 0.27 15.68 -4.69
N SER A 378 0.20 16.50 -5.74
CA SER A 378 0.61 16.14 -7.10
C SER A 378 1.47 17.26 -7.68
N ALA A 379 2.74 16.96 -7.91
CA ALA A 379 3.66 17.89 -8.56
C ALA A 379 3.22 18.23 -9.98
N ALA A 380 2.59 17.28 -10.69
CA ALA A 380 2.11 17.46 -12.05
C ALA A 380 1.02 18.54 -12.15
N GLY A 381 0.11 18.59 -11.18
CA GLY A 381 -0.96 19.60 -11.13
C GLY A 381 -0.63 20.83 -10.30
N LYS A 382 0.47 20.84 -9.53
CA LYS A 382 0.73 21.83 -8.47
C LYS A 382 -0.47 21.93 -7.52
N GLN A 383 -1.01 20.77 -7.15
CA GLN A 383 -2.23 20.65 -6.39
C GLN A 383 -1.97 19.84 -5.13
N SER A 384 -2.76 20.11 -4.08
CA SER A 384 -2.84 19.25 -2.90
C SER A 384 -4.29 19.08 -2.45
N ALA A 385 -4.51 18.01 -1.72
CA ALA A 385 -5.71 17.78 -0.93
C ALA A 385 -5.31 17.51 0.52
N GLU A 386 -6.08 18.08 1.43
CA GLU A 386 -5.98 17.83 2.86
C GLU A 386 -7.35 17.45 3.40
N VAL A 387 -7.43 16.33 4.09
CA VAL A 387 -8.63 15.81 4.74
C VAL A 387 -8.37 15.91 6.24
N THR A 388 -9.14 16.76 6.92
CA THR A 388 -9.09 16.92 8.37
C THR A 388 -10.34 16.33 8.99
N GLY A 389 -10.17 15.40 9.93
CA GLY A 389 -11.25 14.75 10.64
C GLY A 389 -11.97 15.67 11.62
N SER A 390 -13.26 15.42 11.83
CA SER A 390 -13.98 15.99 12.97
C SER A 390 -13.43 15.45 14.30
N THR A 391 -13.75 16.09 15.42
CA THR A 391 -13.33 15.62 16.75
C THR A 391 -13.74 14.15 16.97
N GLY A 392 -12.78 13.31 17.35
CA GLY A 392 -12.97 11.89 17.60
C GLY A 392 -12.92 10.99 16.35
N VAL A 393 -12.66 11.56 15.17
CA VAL A 393 -12.42 10.79 13.95
C VAL A 393 -10.96 10.36 13.92
N SER A 394 -10.70 9.05 13.76
CA SER A 394 -9.35 8.49 13.65
C SER A 394 -8.79 8.62 12.24
N ALA A 395 -7.47 8.47 12.09
CA ALA A 395 -6.85 8.52 10.77
C ALA A 395 -7.29 7.33 9.88
N ASP A 396 -7.53 6.15 10.47
CA ASP A 396 -8.09 4.99 9.75
C ASP A 396 -9.45 5.26 9.11
N GLN A 397 -10.27 6.12 9.74
CA GLN A 397 -11.55 6.54 9.15
C GLN A 397 -11.32 7.46 7.96
N LEU A 398 -10.34 8.37 8.06
CA LEU A 398 -9.96 9.25 6.96
C LEU A 398 -9.32 8.50 5.79
N ASP A 399 -8.65 7.38 6.04
CA ASP A 399 -8.10 6.52 4.99
C ASP A 399 -9.21 6.02 4.04
N GLN A 400 -10.43 5.78 4.55
CA GLN A 400 -11.58 5.44 3.69
C GLN A 400 -11.95 6.58 2.75
N THR A 401 -11.83 7.84 3.20
CA THR A 401 -12.07 9.02 2.37
C THR A 401 -10.98 9.15 1.31
N PHE A 402 -9.73 8.94 1.69
CA PHE A 402 -8.59 8.92 0.77
C PHE A 402 -8.70 7.82 -0.30
N GLU A 403 -9.14 6.61 0.08
CA GLU A 403 -9.41 5.53 -0.85
C GLU A 403 -10.60 5.85 -1.77
N ALA A 404 -11.68 6.41 -1.22
CA ALA A 404 -12.90 6.72 -1.97
C ALA A 404 -12.66 7.71 -3.12
N VAL A 405 -11.74 8.67 -2.94
CA VAL A 405 -11.39 9.61 -4.02
C VAL A 405 -10.48 9.00 -5.09
N SER A 406 -9.89 7.82 -4.82
CA SER A 406 -8.91 7.16 -5.68
C SER A 406 -7.72 8.08 -5.98
N ALA A 407 -7.03 8.49 -4.92
CA ALA A 407 -5.85 9.34 -4.99
C ALA A 407 -4.77 8.74 -5.91
N THR A 408 -4.05 9.61 -6.62
CA THR A 408 -2.97 9.21 -7.55
C THR A 408 -1.68 8.84 -6.84
N VAL A 409 -1.51 9.30 -5.59
CA VAL A 409 -0.41 8.90 -4.72
C VAL A 409 -0.81 7.65 -3.95
N THR A 410 0.10 6.70 -3.83
CA THR A 410 -0.09 5.49 -3.02
C THR A 410 0.54 5.71 -1.64
N PRO A 411 -0.16 5.39 -0.53
CA PRO A 411 0.45 5.33 0.78
C PRO A 411 1.67 4.40 0.74
N PRO A 412 2.74 4.70 1.47
CA PRO A 412 3.92 3.85 1.49
C PRO A 412 3.60 2.52 2.16
N ASP A 413 3.81 1.40 1.45
CA ASP A 413 3.65 0.06 2.05
C ASP A 413 4.85 -0.34 2.93
N GLY A 414 5.98 0.35 2.81
CA GLY A 414 7.20 0.04 3.57
C GLY A 414 8.21 1.18 3.54
N PRO A 415 9.50 0.88 3.80
CA PRO A 415 10.59 1.81 3.76
C PRO A 415 10.58 2.65 2.47
N THR A 416 10.54 3.97 2.58
CA THR A 416 10.69 4.89 1.45
C THR A 416 12.09 5.46 1.39
N ASP A 417 12.69 5.73 2.55
CA ASP A 417 14.02 6.29 2.67
C ASP A 417 15.12 5.31 2.22
N LEU A 418 16.08 5.81 1.42
CA LEU A 418 17.16 4.99 0.87
C LEU A 418 18.08 4.45 1.97
N ALA A 419 18.36 5.24 3.00
CA ALA A 419 19.25 4.81 4.06
C ALA A 419 18.62 3.70 4.91
N VAL A 420 17.30 3.76 5.12
CA VAL A 420 16.54 2.67 5.78
C VAL A 420 16.53 1.40 4.92
N LYS A 421 16.38 1.53 3.59
CA LYS A 421 16.45 0.38 2.66
C LYS A 421 17.82 -0.30 2.67
N ASP A 422 18.89 0.49 2.65
CA ASP A 422 20.26 -0.01 2.71
C ASP A 422 20.53 -0.69 4.06
N PHE A 423 20.07 -0.07 5.16
CA PHE A 423 20.14 -0.63 6.50
C PHE A 423 19.38 -1.97 6.60
N ASN A 424 18.18 -2.05 6.03
CA ASN A 424 17.41 -3.30 5.94
C ASN A 424 18.14 -4.39 5.16
N THR A 425 18.76 -4.03 4.03
CA THR A 425 19.53 -4.96 3.21
C THR A 425 20.72 -5.52 3.98
N LEU A 426 21.44 -4.67 4.72
CA LEU A 426 22.58 -5.06 5.56
C LEU A 426 22.19 -6.13 6.60
N PHE A 427 21.00 -6.01 7.18
CA PHE A 427 20.51 -6.93 8.22
C PHE A 427 19.57 -8.04 7.71
N GLY A 428 19.37 -8.15 6.40
CA GLY A 428 18.46 -9.16 5.82
C GLY A 428 17.01 -9.01 6.28
N ILE A 429 16.56 -7.76 6.45
CA ILE A 429 15.20 -7.41 6.82
C ILE A 429 14.30 -7.40 5.58
N VAL A 430 13.16 -8.06 5.67
CA VAL A 430 12.20 -8.24 4.57
C VAL A 430 10.76 -8.05 5.05
N ASN A 431 9.79 -8.05 4.13
CA ASN A 431 8.34 -7.98 4.44
C ASN A 431 7.99 -6.84 5.39
N CYS A 432 8.53 -5.65 5.10
CA CYS A 432 8.24 -4.45 5.86
C CYS A 432 6.87 -3.89 5.52
N ARG A 433 6.13 -3.53 6.57
CA ARG A 433 4.89 -2.75 6.52
C ARG A 433 5.15 -1.40 7.17
N ARG A 434 4.88 -0.31 6.47
CA ARG A 434 4.94 1.03 7.07
C ARG A 434 3.89 1.17 8.17
N ILE A 435 4.28 1.79 9.28
CA ILE A 435 3.40 2.06 10.41
C ILE A 435 3.56 3.51 10.88
N PRO A 436 2.62 4.05 11.68
CA PRO A 436 2.80 5.35 12.32
C PRO A 436 4.02 5.33 13.24
N THR A 437 4.79 6.41 13.23
CA THR A 437 5.95 6.58 14.14
C THR A 437 5.52 6.59 15.60
N GLU A 438 6.16 5.81 16.46
CA GLU A 438 5.90 5.77 17.90
C GLU A 438 6.73 6.81 18.68
N THR A 439 7.76 7.41 18.09
CA THR A 439 8.58 8.41 18.79
C THR A 439 8.66 9.74 18.05
N GLY A 440 8.43 10.83 18.77
CA GLY A 440 8.67 12.18 18.25
C GLY A 440 10.12 12.38 17.78
N GLY A 441 10.27 12.84 16.54
CA GLY A 441 11.56 13.03 15.85
C GLY A 441 11.88 11.93 14.82
N GLU A 442 11.11 10.86 14.78
CA GLU A 442 11.16 9.86 13.73
C GLU A 442 10.57 10.41 12.42
N THR A 443 11.20 10.06 11.31
CA THR A 443 10.74 10.38 9.95
C THR A 443 10.06 9.17 9.30
N GLU A 444 10.41 7.98 9.75
CA GLU A 444 9.89 6.73 9.23
C GLU A 444 10.02 5.60 10.25
N GLU A 445 8.99 4.76 10.32
CA GLU A 445 8.99 3.51 11.07
C GLU A 445 8.25 2.43 10.29
N SER A 446 8.74 1.18 10.37
CA SER A 446 8.18 0.02 9.68
C SER A 446 8.25 -1.22 10.57
N GLU A 447 7.18 -2.01 10.55
CA GLU A 447 7.17 -3.36 11.11
C GLU A 447 7.57 -4.36 10.00
N CYS A 448 8.70 -5.00 10.18
CA CYS A 448 9.32 -5.92 9.23
C CYS A 448 9.51 -7.33 9.79
N ARG A 449 10.14 -8.20 8.99
CA ARG A 449 10.52 -9.57 9.35
C ARG A 449 12.00 -9.84 9.10
N ARG A 450 12.62 -10.57 10.03
CA ARG A 450 13.95 -11.18 9.86
C ARG A 450 13.89 -12.63 10.30
N SER A 451 14.08 -13.57 9.37
CA SER A 451 14.01 -15.01 9.69
C SER A 451 12.75 -15.38 10.48
N GLY A 452 11.59 -14.83 10.08
CA GLY A 452 10.28 -15.02 10.72
C GLY A 452 10.00 -14.13 11.95
N ARG A 453 11.02 -13.51 12.54
CA ARG A 453 10.89 -12.66 13.75
C ARG A 453 10.38 -11.28 13.41
N ARG A 454 9.52 -10.74 14.27
CA ARG A 454 9.03 -9.35 14.16
C ARG A 454 10.19 -8.40 14.44
N THR A 455 10.43 -7.48 13.52
CA THR A 455 11.53 -6.51 13.61
C THR A 455 11.00 -5.13 13.30
N TRP A 456 11.15 -4.19 14.20
CA TRP A 456 10.84 -2.78 13.97
C TRP A 456 12.07 -2.12 13.39
N VAL A 457 11.89 -1.27 12.39
CA VAL A 457 12.98 -0.49 11.79
C VAL A 457 12.49 0.91 11.58
N GLY A 458 13.28 1.90 12.00
CA GLY A 458 12.93 3.29 11.79
C GLY A 458 14.14 4.19 11.58
N ARG A 459 13.86 5.46 11.35
CA ARG A 459 14.86 6.52 11.15
C ARG A 459 14.44 7.81 11.84
N PHE A 460 15.40 8.49 12.44
CA PHE A 460 15.28 9.84 12.97
C PHE A 460 15.85 10.88 12.01
N ASP A 461 15.26 12.07 11.98
CA ASP A 461 15.80 13.23 11.25
C ASP A 461 17.15 13.67 11.84
N LYS A 462 17.27 13.61 13.16
CA LYS A 462 18.44 14.11 13.91
C LYS A 462 19.04 13.01 14.77
N GLY A 463 20.36 12.86 14.70
CA GLY A 463 21.09 11.95 15.58
C GLY A 463 20.93 12.26 17.08
N ALA A 464 20.59 13.50 17.45
CA ALA A 464 20.26 13.83 18.85
C ALA A 464 18.96 13.15 19.32
N ASP A 465 17.96 13.01 18.44
CA ASP A 465 16.71 12.35 18.76
C ASP A 465 16.91 10.82 18.83
N LEU A 466 17.70 10.24 17.93
CA LEU A 466 18.12 8.82 18.03
C LEU A 466 18.90 8.54 19.33
N ARG A 467 19.82 9.42 19.75
CA ARG A 467 20.51 9.29 21.05
C ARG A 467 19.54 9.31 22.23
N ARG A 468 18.54 10.20 22.18
CA ARG A 468 17.49 10.27 23.20
C ARG A 468 16.68 8.99 23.23
N TYR A 469 16.26 8.49 22.07
CA TYR A 469 15.52 7.23 21.94
C TYR A 469 16.31 6.04 22.51
N ARG A 470 17.57 5.85 22.09
CA ARG A 470 18.48 4.85 22.67
C ARG A 470 18.58 4.97 24.18
N THR A 471 18.78 6.18 24.71
CA THR A 471 18.91 6.43 26.15
C THR A 471 17.63 6.07 26.90
N ASN A 472 16.46 6.39 26.34
CA ASN A 472 15.17 6.06 26.92
C ASN A 472 14.96 4.54 26.95
N ALA A 473 15.21 3.85 25.84
CA ALA A 473 15.10 2.40 25.75
C ALA A 473 16.07 1.70 26.72
N LYS A 474 17.32 2.17 26.85
CA LYS A 474 18.27 1.68 27.88
C LYS A 474 17.82 1.98 29.31
N THR A 475 17.19 3.13 29.55
CA THR A 475 16.70 3.51 30.89
C THR A 475 15.52 2.65 31.32
N LEU A 476 14.54 2.45 30.44
CA LEU A 476 13.37 1.60 30.69
C LEU A 476 13.80 0.17 31.03
N THR A 477 14.74 -0.38 30.26
CA THR A 477 15.24 -1.75 30.48
C THR A 477 16.04 -1.90 31.77
N ASN A 478 16.76 -0.85 32.19
CA ASN A 478 17.46 -0.83 33.48
C ASN A 478 16.50 -0.73 34.67
N GLN A 479 15.45 0.09 34.58
CA GLN A 479 14.46 0.26 35.65
C GLN A 479 13.73 -1.05 35.96
N ASP A 480 13.48 -1.86 34.93
CA ASP A 480 12.84 -3.16 35.08
C ASP A 480 13.80 -4.27 35.55
N GLY A 481 15.11 -4.00 35.63
CA GLY A 481 16.13 -5.02 35.89
C GLY A 481 16.24 -6.05 34.76
N ARG A 482 15.83 -5.66 33.54
CA ARG A 482 15.70 -6.55 32.37
C ARG A 482 16.79 -6.34 31.30
N LEU A 483 17.70 -5.38 31.49
CA LEU A 483 18.89 -5.28 30.64
C LEU A 483 19.76 -6.52 30.88
N VAL A 484 19.96 -7.33 29.85
CA VAL A 484 20.69 -8.60 29.98
C VAL A 484 22.15 -8.40 29.59
N VAL A 485 22.43 -7.73 28.46
CA VAL A 485 23.80 -7.57 27.95
C VAL A 485 23.91 -6.33 27.05
N ASP A 486 25.01 -5.58 27.18
CA ASP A 486 25.45 -4.54 26.23
C ASP A 486 26.56 -5.15 25.36
N TYR A 487 26.27 -5.51 24.10
CA TYR A 487 27.13 -6.40 23.30
C TYR A 487 28.27 -5.67 22.59
N TRP A 488 28.20 -4.34 22.48
CA TRP A 488 29.30 -3.54 21.92
C TRP A 488 30.06 -2.78 23.00
N TYR A 489 30.26 -3.45 24.14
CA TYR A 489 31.27 -3.08 25.12
C TYR A 489 32.55 -3.87 24.82
N ASN A 490 33.44 -3.29 24.01
CA ASN A 490 34.85 -3.59 24.13
C ASN A 490 35.49 -2.33 24.69
N ASP A 491 35.58 -2.32 26.02
CA ASP A 491 36.45 -1.40 26.73
C ASP A 491 37.90 -1.80 26.40
N ASP A 492 38.36 -1.34 25.24
CA ASP A 492 39.70 -1.61 24.73
C ASP A 492 40.78 -1.10 25.70
N ASN A 493 40.44 -0.18 26.60
CA ASN A 493 41.34 0.35 27.63
C ASN A 493 41.16 -0.34 29.02
N SER A 494 40.14 -1.19 29.19
CA SER A 494 39.76 -1.91 30.41
C SER A 494 39.56 -1.03 31.67
N ASN A 495 39.24 0.26 31.52
CA ASN A 495 39.15 1.20 32.62
C ASN A 495 37.74 1.30 33.25
N GLY A 496 36.74 0.65 32.68
CA GLY A 496 35.36 0.68 33.14
C GLY A 496 34.64 2.02 32.90
N GLN A 497 35.19 2.91 32.08
CA GLN A 497 34.73 4.25 31.76
C GLN A 497 34.70 4.47 30.25
N GLN A 498 33.83 5.36 29.81
CA GLN A 498 33.72 5.77 28.42
C GLN A 498 34.71 6.92 28.16
N ASP A 499 35.68 6.72 27.28
CA ASP A 499 36.54 7.82 26.82
C ASP A 499 35.85 8.62 25.70
N ASP A 500 36.12 9.93 25.62
CA ASP A 500 35.50 10.85 24.66
C ASP A 500 35.81 10.50 23.18
N ASP A 501 36.82 9.67 22.92
CA ASP A 501 37.29 9.21 21.62
C ASP A 501 36.93 7.75 21.29
N GLU A 502 36.22 7.05 22.18
CA GLU A 502 35.73 5.69 21.95
C GLU A 502 34.46 5.67 21.07
N PRO A 503 34.25 4.62 20.26
CA PRO A 503 33.01 4.45 19.52
C PRO A 503 31.82 4.46 20.50
N GLU A 504 30.79 5.26 20.20
CA GLU A 504 29.66 5.49 21.10
C GLU A 504 29.04 4.17 21.61
N GLN A 505 29.09 3.96 22.93
CA GLN A 505 28.53 2.78 23.61
C GLN A 505 27.04 2.56 23.29
N GLY A 506 26.59 1.30 23.28
CA GLY A 506 25.17 0.95 23.19
C GLY A 506 24.58 0.95 21.78
N LYS A 507 25.42 0.83 20.73
CA LYS A 507 24.94 0.57 19.36
C LYS A 507 24.22 -0.76 19.22
N ILE A 508 24.54 -1.74 20.06
CA ILE A 508 23.86 -3.05 20.11
C ILE A 508 23.69 -3.45 21.58
N TYR A 509 22.46 -3.61 22.03
CA TYR A 509 22.19 -4.17 23.36
C TYR A 509 20.95 -5.06 23.36
N GLY A 510 20.93 -5.98 24.31
CA GLY A 510 19.89 -6.96 24.49
C GLY A 510 19.16 -6.79 25.81
N TYR A 511 17.83 -6.85 25.77
CA TYR A 511 16.99 -6.82 26.94
C TYR A 511 15.84 -7.82 26.84
N VAL A 512 15.16 -8.04 27.95
CA VAL A 512 13.89 -8.78 27.97
C VAL A 512 12.75 -7.78 28.10
N GLU A 513 11.71 -7.95 27.32
CA GLU A 513 10.48 -7.17 27.42
C GLU A 513 9.32 -8.09 27.79
N GLU A 514 8.56 -7.74 28.83
CA GLU A 514 7.34 -8.46 29.18
C GLU A 514 6.15 -7.75 28.56
N GLN A 515 5.40 -8.46 27.72
CA GLN A 515 4.16 -7.95 27.13
C GLN A 515 2.99 -8.16 28.09
N ASP A 516 1.90 -7.40 27.94
CA ASP A 516 0.69 -7.48 28.77
C ASP A 516 0.10 -8.89 28.88
N SER A 517 0.37 -9.75 27.90
CA SER A 517 0.02 -11.18 27.94
C SER A 517 0.83 -12.03 28.95
N GLY A 518 1.77 -11.43 29.69
CA GLY A 518 2.71 -12.12 30.60
C GLY A 518 3.80 -12.93 29.87
N SER A 519 3.99 -12.68 28.57
CA SER A 519 5.02 -13.35 27.77
C SER A 519 6.27 -12.48 27.71
N SER A 520 7.43 -13.07 27.98
CA SER A 520 8.73 -12.40 27.88
C SER A 520 9.35 -12.61 26.50
N PHE A 521 9.81 -11.53 25.89
CA PHE A 521 10.47 -11.51 24.60
C PHE A 521 11.92 -11.08 24.79
N GLY A 522 12.86 -11.80 24.18
CA GLY A 522 14.19 -11.25 23.97
C GLY A 522 14.09 -10.16 22.92
N VAL A 523 14.66 -9.00 23.21
CA VAL A 523 14.75 -7.87 22.29
C VAL A 523 16.21 -7.55 22.05
N LEU A 524 16.58 -7.44 20.77
CA LEU A 524 17.88 -6.92 20.37
C LEU A 524 17.68 -5.57 19.68
N TYR A 525 18.24 -4.53 20.28
CA TYR A 525 18.30 -3.18 19.72
C TYR A 525 19.60 -3.00 18.95
N ILE A 526 19.54 -2.42 17.76
CA ILE A 526 20.71 -2.00 16.97
C ILE A 526 20.44 -0.62 16.37
N ASP A 527 21.43 0.26 16.30
CA ASP A 527 21.30 1.52 15.57
C ASP A 527 22.58 1.94 14.81
N ASP A 528 22.39 2.91 13.91
CA ASP A 528 23.46 3.53 13.14
C ASP A 528 23.22 5.04 12.99
N PHE A 529 24.07 5.84 13.63
CA PHE A 529 23.98 7.31 13.59
C PHE A 529 24.30 7.92 12.23
N ASP A 530 25.06 7.24 11.38
CA ASP A 530 25.43 7.80 10.08
C ASP A 530 24.19 7.93 9.19
N CYS A 531 23.25 6.99 9.29
CA CYS A 531 21.94 7.09 8.66
C CYS A 531 20.82 7.57 9.59
N GLY A 532 21.06 7.62 10.89
CA GLY A 532 20.02 7.89 11.89
C GLY A 532 19.00 6.76 12.02
N CYS A 533 19.36 5.53 11.63
CA CYS A 533 18.47 4.38 11.63
C CYS A 533 18.59 3.56 12.90
N TYR A 534 17.54 2.81 13.23
CA TYR A 534 17.56 1.78 14.26
C TYR A 534 16.76 0.56 13.81
N LEU A 535 16.99 -0.57 14.48
CA LEU A 535 16.10 -1.72 14.47
C LEU A 535 15.93 -2.28 15.88
N GLN A 536 14.75 -2.85 16.13
CA GLN A 536 14.45 -3.65 17.31
C GLN A 536 13.87 -4.99 16.89
N MET A 537 14.59 -6.08 17.19
CA MET A 537 14.15 -7.42 16.83
C MET A 537 13.60 -8.16 18.05
N TYR A 538 12.38 -8.71 17.91
CA TYR A 538 11.66 -9.42 18.95
C TYR A 538 11.64 -10.93 18.69
N ASP A 539 12.02 -11.75 19.67
CA ASP A 539 11.86 -13.20 19.62
C ASP A 539 10.93 -13.70 20.73
N LYS A 540 9.74 -14.16 20.31
CA LYS A 540 8.72 -14.76 21.19
C LYS A 540 9.16 -16.10 21.78
N GLY A 541 10.05 -16.83 21.10
CA GLY A 541 10.51 -18.15 21.49
C GLY A 541 11.80 -18.14 22.31
N GLN A 542 12.48 -16.99 22.38
CA GLN A 542 13.75 -16.84 23.09
C GLN A 542 13.71 -15.58 23.95
N GLY A 543 13.40 -15.72 25.24
CA GLY A 543 13.59 -14.66 26.24
C GLY A 543 15.07 -14.35 26.56
N ASP A 544 16.00 -14.78 25.70
CA ASP A 544 17.44 -14.65 25.89
C ASP A 544 18.02 -13.85 24.71
N PRO A 545 18.31 -12.55 24.90
CA PRO A 545 18.81 -11.70 23.83
C PRO A 545 20.23 -12.08 23.39
N GLU A 546 20.99 -12.89 24.14
CA GLU A 546 22.33 -13.35 23.73
C GLU A 546 22.24 -14.32 22.56
N LYS A 547 21.20 -15.15 22.54
CA LYS A 547 20.92 -16.03 21.42
C LYS A 547 20.50 -15.24 20.19
N LEU A 548 19.76 -14.14 20.37
CA LEU A 548 19.43 -13.24 19.26
C LEU A 548 20.66 -12.57 18.68
N TYR A 549 21.57 -12.11 19.54
CA TYR A 549 22.85 -11.55 19.10
C TYR A 549 23.64 -12.57 18.27
N LYS A 550 23.85 -13.79 18.79
CA LYS A 550 24.59 -14.87 18.10
C LYS A 550 23.91 -15.41 16.84
N LEU A 551 22.62 -15.15 16.70
CA LEU A 551 21.88 -15.50 15.48
C LEU A 551 22.14 -14.47 14.37
N ILE A 552 22.40 -13.22 14.75
CA ILE A 552 22.61 -12.10 13.83
C ILE A 552 24.07 -11.97 13.42
N PHE A 553 24.99 -12.16 14.37
CA PHE A 553 26.45 -12.02 14.24
C PHE A 553 27.15 -13.34 14.56
#